data_AF-A0A7I7SZ28-F1
#
_entry.id   AF-A0A7I7SZ28-F1
#
_cell.length_a   1.000
_cell.length_b   1.000
_cell.length_c   1.000
_cell.angle_alpha   90.00
_cell.angle_beta   90.00
_cell.angle_gamma   90.00
#
_symmetry.space_group_name_H-M   'P 1'
#
loop_
_entity.id
_entity.type
_entity.pdbx_description
1 polymer ?
#
loop_
_entity_poly.entity_id
_entity_poly.type
_entity_poly.pdbx_seq_one_letter_code
_entity_poly.pdbx_strand_id
1 'polypeptide(L)'
;MAAPNSRRARAARRRTRRVKAVVNDLTEAQWATLKEAWSGCAYCGATGKPLQRDCVMAISRGGRYTIDNVVPACAACNASKCNDEVTGWLRRKRLDERLFLERYVHIRAQLLATT
;
A
#
# COMPACT_ATOMS: atom_id res chain seq x y z
N MET A 1 -24.05 0.76 -15.08
CA MET A 1 -23.84 1.11 -13.66
C MET A 1 -24.12 -0.10 -12.78
N ALA A 2 -23.30 -0.37 -11.76
CA ALA A 2 -23.56 -1.50 -10.85
C ALA A 2 -24.80 -1.21 -9.98
N ALA A 3 -25.70 -2.18 -9.83
CA ALA A 3 -26.90 -2.03 -9.00
C ALA A 3 -26.54 -1.51 -7.59
N PRO A 4 -27.36 -0.62 -7.00
CA PRO A 4 -27.05 0.09 -5.76
C PRO A 4 -26.81 -0.86 -4.56
N ASN A 5 -27.35 -2.09 -4.62
CA ASN A 5 -27.18 -3.15 -3.63
C ASN A 5 -26.34 -4.33 -4.13
N SER A 6 -25.50 -4.14 -5.13
CA SER A 6 -24.50 -5.15 -5.49
C SER A 6 -23.47 -5.34 -4.37
N ARG A 7 -22.91 -6.55 -4.27
CA ARG A 7 -21.79 -6.86 -3.34
C ARG A 7 -20.63 -5.89 -3.53
N ARG A 8 -20.34 -5.53 -4.78
CA ARG A 8 -19.32 -4.55 -5.18
C ARG A 8 -19.62 -3.15 -4.64
N ALA A 9 -20.85 -2.65 -4.81
CA ALA A 9 -21.25 -1.34 -4.29
C ALA A 9 -21.14 -1.27 -2.76
N ARG A 10 -21.55 -2.34 -2.04
CA ARG A 10 -21.38 -2.42 -0.58
C ARG A 10 -19.91 -2.40 -0.16
N ALA A 11 -19.05 -3.17 -0.83
CA ALA A 11 -17.61 -3.21 -0.54
C ALA A 11 -16.94 -1.84 -0.77
N ALA A 12 -17.28 -1.16 -1.88
CA ALA A 12 -16.80 0.19 -2.17
C ALA A 12 -17.21 1.19 -1.08
N ARG A 13 -18.50 1.22 -0.69
CA ARG A 13 -18.99 2.09 0.39
C ARG A 13 -18.29 1.82 1.73
N ARG A 14 -18.02 0.55 2.06
CA ARG A 14 -17.28 0.17 3.27
C ARG A 14 -15.83 0.65 3.20
N ARG A 15 -15.16 0.52 2.04
CA ARG A 15 -13.80 1.03 1.85
C ARG A 15 -13.75 2.55 2.00
N THR A 16 -14.62 3.29 1.33
CA THR A 16 -14.68 4.76 1.43
C THR A 16 -14.86 5.21 2.88
N ARG A 17 -15.78 4.60 3.63
CA ARG A 17 -15.99 4.93 5.05
C ARG A 17 -14.73 4.68 5.90
N ARG A 18 -14.06 3.54 5.70
CA ARG A 18 -12.83 3.21 6.44
C ARG A 18 -11.69 4.19 6.16
N VAL A 19 -11.50 4.56 4.90
CA VAL A 19 -10.46 5.53 4.50
C VAL A 19 -10.75 6.90 5.12
N LYS A 20 -12.00 7.37 5.08
CA LYS A 20 -12.40 8.65 5.68
C LYS A 20 -12.26 8.69 7.21
N ALA A 21 -12.31 7.53 7.87
CA ALA A 21 -12.27 7.43 9.33
C ALA A 21 -10.85 7.34 9.92
N VAL A 22 -9.82 7.23 9.08
CA VAL A 22 -8.42 7.17 9.50
C VAL A 22 -7.65 8.38 8.96
N VAL A 23 -6.47 8.64 9.52
CA VAL A 23 -5.56 9.64 8.95
C VAL A 23 -5.24 9.24 7.51
N ASN A 24 -5.43 10.19 6.61
CA ASN A 24 -5.35 10.03 5.16
C ASN A 24 -4.81 11.35 4.57
N ASP A 25 -3.55 11.63 4.89
CA ASP A 25 -2.85 12.90 4.61
C ASP A 25 -1.73 12.74 3.56
N LEU A 26 -1.56 11.54 2.99
CA LEU A 26 -0.56 11.31 1.94
C LEU A 26 -0.79 12.27 0.75
N THR A 27 0.19 13.14 0.51
CA THR A 27 0.13 14.10 -0.59
C THR A 27 0.63 13.51 -1.91
N GLU A 28 0.33 14.16 -3.03
CA GLU A 28 0.86 13.78 -4.34
C GLU A 28 2.40 13.92 -4.42
N ALA A 29 2.97 14.91 -3.74
CA ALA A 29 4.42 15.09 -3.65
C ALA A 29 5.07 13.94 -2.88
N GLN A 30 4.55 13.59 -1.71
CA GLN A 30 5.02 12.43 -0.93
C GLN A 30 4.88 11.12 -1.72
N TRP A 31 3.81 10.98 -2.50
CA TRP A 31 3.64 9.84 -3.40
C TRP A 31 4.71 9.79 -4.50
N ALA A 32 5.10 10.93 -5.07
CA ALA A 32 6.21 10.98 -6.03
C ALA A 32 7.51 10.51 -5.38
N THR A 33 7.83 11.01 -4.18
CA THR A 33 9.01 10.60 -3.42
C THR A 33 9.00 9.10 -3.09
N LEU A 34 7.85 8.53 -2.71
CA LEU A 34 7.71 7.09 -2.49
C LEU A 34 8.01 6.28 -3.76
N LYS A 35 7.48 6.69 -4.93
CA LYS A 35 7.77 5.99 -6.19
C LYS A 35 9.26 6.02 -6.52
N GLU A 36 9.92 7.14 -6.29
CA GLU A 36 11.35 7.29 -6.53
C GLU A 36 12.18 6.43 -5.59
N ALA A 37 11.95 6.52 -4.27
CA ALA A 37 12.69 5.77 -3.26
C ALA A 37 12.59 4.24 -3.43
N TRP A 38 11.42 3.75 -3.86
CA TRP A 38 11.22 2.32 -4.11
C TRP A 38 11.67 1.88 -5.51
N SER A 39 11.68 2.79 -6.50
CA SER A 39 12.08 2.54 -7.88
C SER A 39 11.41 1.32 -8.53
N GLY A 40 10.16 1.02 -8.14
CA GLY A 40 9.41 -0.14 -8.62
C GLY A 40 8.32 -0.57 -7.66
N CYS A 41 7.71 -1.72 -7.94
CA CYS A 41 6.81 -2.37 -6.98
C CYS A 41 7.59 -2.76 -5.73
N ALA A 42 7.16 -2.27 -4.57
CA ALA A 42 7.78 -2.54 -3.27
C ALA A 42 7.88 -4.03 -2.93
N TYR A 43 7.02 -4.85 -3.53
CA TYR A 43 6.93 -6.28 -3.22
C TYR A 43 7.67 -7.18 -4.19
N CYS A 44 7.41 -7.05 -5.50
CA CYS A 44 8.00 -7.93 -6.51
C CYS A 44 9.12 -7.27 -7.33
N GLY A 45 9.44 -6.01 -7.06
CA GLY A 45 10.49 -5.27 -7.79
C GLY A 45 10.13 -4.89 -9.23
N ALA A 46 8.96 -5.28 -9.75
CA ALA A 46 8.59 -5.00 -11.14
C ALA A 46 8.57 -3.49 -11.43
N THR A 47 9.25 -3.10 -12.52
CA THR A 47 9.32 -1.74 -13.04
C THR A 47 8.51 -1.61 -14.34
N GLY A 48 8.36 -0.38 -14.85
CA GLY A 48 7.69 -0.12 -16.13
C GLY A 48 6.16 -0.36 -16.15
N LYS A 49 5.55 -0.58 -14.98
CA LYS A 49 4.09 -0.80 -14.84
C LYS A 49 3.47 0.32 -14.00
N PRO A 50 2.18 0.67 -14.23
CA PRO A 50 1.47 1.58 -13.35
C PRO A 50 1.48 1.08 -11.90
N LEU A 51 1.94 1.94 -10.99
CA LEU A 51 2.01 1.66 -9.56
C LEU A 51 0.80 2.26 -8.86
N GLN A 52 0.25 1.49 -7.92
CA GLN A 52 -0.86 1.87 -7.06
C GLN A 52 -0.34 2.11 -5.65
N ARG A 53 -1.06 2.91 -4.87
CA ARG A 53 -0.82 3.09 -3.45
C ARG A 53 -1.38 1.90 -2.70
N ASP A 54 -0.52 1.17 -2.02
CA ASP A 54 -0.92 0.09 -1.13
C ASP A 54 -0.47 0.38 0.30
N CYS A 55 -1.29 -0.01 1.27
CA CYS A 55 -0.98 0.16 2.68
C CYS A 55 -0.32 -1.12 3.21
N VAL A 56 0.90 -1.00 3.77
CA VAL A 56 1.63 -2.12 4.36
C VAL A 56 0.80 -2.75 5.47
N MET A 57 0.37 -1.96 6.46
CA MET A 57 -0.74 -2.31 7.33
C MET A 57 -2.05 -1.88 6.67
N ALA A 58 -2.94 -2.83 6.37
CA ALA A 58 -4.22 -2.51 5.76
C ALA A 58 -5.09 -1.62 6.67
N ILE A 59 -5.82 -0.67 6.09
CA ILE A 59 -6.73 0.22 6.86
C ILE A 59 -7.77 -0.58 7.67
N SER A 60 -8.25 -1.70 7.11
CA SER A 60 -9.18 -2.58 7.82
C SER A 60 -8.59 -3.30 9.03
N ARG A 61 -7.27 -3.20 9.22
CA ARG A 61 -6.50 -3.78 10.32
C ARG A 61 -5.78 -2.71 11.15
N GLY A 62 -6.21 -1.45 11.06
CA GLY A 62 -5.67 -0.34 11.86
C GLY A 62 -4.65 0.55 11.15
N GLY A 63 -4.33 0.26 9.88
CA GLY A 63 -3.41 1.10 9.10
C GLY A 63 -3.98 2.48 8.73
N ARG A 64 -3.08 3.42 8.45
CA ARG A 64 -3.37 4.79 8.00
C ARG A 64 -2.94 4.99 6.54
N TYR A 65 -3.43 6.04 5.89
CA TYR A 65 -3.05 6.36 4.52
C TYR A 65 -2.08 7.55 4.51
N THR A 66 -0.87 7.26 5.00
CA THR A 66 0.20 8.20 5.35
C THR A 66 1.49 7.82 4.62
N ILE A 67 2.45 8.74 4.56
CA ILE A 67 3.77 8.51 3.91
C ILE A 67 4.53 7.32 4.47
N ASP A 68 4.33 7.01 5.75
CA ASP A 68 5.07 5.96 6.44
C ASP A 68 4.42 4.57 6.33
N ASN A 69 3.16 4.46 5.89
CA ASN A 69 2.46 3.18 5.74
C ASN A 69 2.16 2.83 4.27
N VAL A 70 2.18 3.82 3.36
CA VAL A 70 1.91 3.59 1.95
C VAL A 70 3.20 3.26 1.19
N VAL A 71 3.12 2.24 0.33
CA VAL A 71 4.19 1.85 -0.60
C VAL A 71 3.64 1.72 -2.03
N PRO A 72 4.48 1.88 -3.06
CA PRO A 72 4.07 1.62 -4.42
C PRO A 72 3.97 0.13 -4.71
N ALA A 73 2.85 -0.32 -5.26
CA ALA A 73 2.62 -1.71 -5.61
C ALA A 73 2.03 -1.85 -7.02
N CYS A 74 2.46 -2.87 -7.77
CA CYS A 74 1.80 -3.20 -9.03
C CYS A 74 0.37 -3.75 -8.76
N ALA A 75 -0.50 -3.67 -9.76
CA ALA A 75 -1.89 -4.12 -9.63
C ALA A 75 -2.02 -5.60 -9.17
N ALA A 76 -1.15 -6.48 -9.66
CA ALA A 76 -1.16 -7.90 -9.30
C ALA A 76 -0.80 -8.13 -7.82
N CYS A 77 0.25 -7.46 -7.31
CA CYS A 77 0.64 -7.57 -5.91
C CYS A 77 -0.39 -6.93 -4.98
N ASN A 78 -0.86 -5.73 -5.29
CA ASN A 78 -1.86 -5.03 -4.49
C ASN A 78 -3.16 -5.84 -4.36
N ALA A 79 -3.68 -6.35 -5.49
CA ALA A 79 -4.87 -7.20 -5.49
C ALA A 79 -4.65 -8.52 -4.72
N SER A 80 -3.46 -9.13 -4.86
CA SER A 80 -3.13 -10.39 -4.20
C SER A 80 -2.92 -10.25 -2.69
N LYS A 81 -2.39 -9.12 -2.21
CA LYS A 81 -2.21 -8.81 -0.80
C LYS A 81 -3.56 -8.46 -0.16
N CYS A 82 -4.36 -7.65 -0.85
CA CYS A 82 -5.67 -7.21 -0.37
C CYS A 82 -5.55 -6.59 1.05
N ASN A 83 -6.10 -7.24 2.06
CA ASN A 83 -6.01 -6.80 3.44
C ASN A 83 -5.02 -7.62 4.27
N ASP A 84 -4.38 -8.65 3.73
CA ASP A 84 -3.46 -9.53 4.44
C ASP A 84 -2.32 -8.77 5.12
N GLU A 85 -1.87 -9.32 6.24
CA GLU A 85 -0.66 -8.89 6.91
C GLU A 85 0.54 -9.14 5.98
N VAL A 86 1.43 -8.15 5.89
CA VAL A 86 2.41 -8.08 4.80
C VAL A 86 3.42 -9.22 4.86
N THR A 87 3.92 -9.59 6.04
CA THR A 87 4.95 -10.62 6.18
C THR A 87 4.39 -12.01 5.90
N GLY A 88 3.20 -12.33 6.44
CA GLY A 88 2.48 -13.55 6.15
C GLY A 88 2.14 -13.68 4.67
N TRP A 89 1.75 -12.58 4.03
CA TRP A 89 1.50 -12.55 2.59
C TRP A 89 2.79 -12.75 1.76
N LEU A 90 3.89 -12.08 2.10
CA LEU A 90 5.19 -12.21 1.43
C LEU A 90 5.68 -13.66 1.48
N ARG A 91 5.63 -14.30 2.67
CA ARG A 91 5.97 -15.72 2.84
C ARG A 91 5.09 -16.63 1.97
N ARG A 92 3.76 -16.42 1.98
CA ARG A 92 2.82 -17.18 1.15
C ARG A 92 3.10 -17.01 -0.35
N LYS A 93 3.54 -15.83 -0.78
CA LYS A 93 3.91 -15.52 -2.18
C LYS A 93 5.33 -15.92 -2.54
N ARG A 94 6.14 -16.41 -1.58
CA ARG A 94 7.57 -16.71 -1.75
C ARG A 94 8.35 -15.50 -2.27
N LEU A 95 8.00 -14.31 -1.80
CA LEU A 95 8.74 -13.08 -2.05
C LEU A 95 9.76 -12.86 -0.93
N ASP A 96 10.79 -12.05 -1.19
CA ASP A 96 11.85 -11.77 -0.22
C ASP A 96 11.35 -10.84 0.89
N GLU A 97 10.91 -11.44 2.00
CA GLU A 97 10.45 -10.73 3.18
C GLU A 97 11.53 -9.85 3.80
N ARG A 98 12.75 -10.36 3.89
CA ARG A 98 13.86 -9.66 4.54
C ARG A 98 14.20 -8.39 3.76
N LEU A 99 14.37 -8.52 2.44
CA LEU A 99 14.64 -7.37 1.58
C LEU A 99 13.54 -6.32 1.68
N PHE A 100 12.27 -6.73 1.71
CA PHE A 100 11.15 -5.79 1.88
C PHE A 100 11.25 -5.03 3.20
N LEU A 101 11.45 -5.73 4.32
CA LEU A 101 11.48 -5.12 5.66
C LEU A 101 12.68 -4.19 5.82
N GLU A 102 13.87 -4.60 5.36
CA GLU A 102 15.09 -3.78 5.40
C GLU A 102 14.88 -2.46 4.62
N ARG A 103 14.37 -2.55 3.38
CA ARG A 103 14.07 -1.37 2.56
C ARG A 103 12.96 -0.51 3.17
N TYR A 104 11.90 -1.12 3.69
CA TYR A 104 10.77 -0.42 4.30
C TYR A 104 11.22 0.42 5.50
N VAL A 105 12.04 -0.14 6.39
CA VAL A 105 12.60 0.61 7.52
C VAL A 105 13.51 1.74 7.06
N HIS A 106 14.43 1.46 6.13
CA HIS A 106 15.37 2.44 5.62
C HIS A 106 14.70 3.64 4.94
N ILE A 107 13.80 3.37 3.98
CA ILE A 107 13.09 4.42 3.23
C ILE A 107 12.21 5.23 4.18
N ARG A 108 11.49 4.59 5.11
CA ARG A 108 10.70 5.33 6.11
C ARG A 108 11.52 6.28 6.95
N ALA A 109 12.68 5.82 7.44
CA ALA A 109 13.56 6.65 8.24
C ALA A 109 14.02 7.89 7.46
N GLN A 110 14.41 7.73 6.18
CA GLN A 110 14.82 8.84 5.32
C GLN A 110 13.68 9.84 5.08
N LEU A 111 12.48 9.35 4.77
CA LEU A 111 11.34 10.21 4.45
C LEU A 111 10.83 10.98 5.67
N LEU A 112 10.81 10.36 6.85
CA LEU A 112 10.39 11.00 8.09
C LEU A 112 11.43 11.98 8.64
N ALA A 113 12.72 11.80 8.33
CA ALA A 113 13.76 12.75 8.71
C ALA A 113 13.74 14.05 7.88
N THR A 114 13.02 14.06 6.76
CA THR A 114 12.95 15.18 5.81
C THR A 114 11.64 15.99 5.95
N THR A 115 10.78 15.64 6.90
CA THR A 115 9.47 16.29 7.16
C THR A 115 9.54 17.07 8.46
#